data_AF-A0A3P7J6D8-F1
#
_entry.id   AF-A0A3P7J6D8-F1
#
_cell.length_a   1.000
_cell.length_b   1.000
_cell.length_c   1.000
_cell.angle_alpha   90.00
_cell.angle_beta   90.00
_cell.angle_gamma   90.00
#
_symmetry.space_group_name_H-M   'P 1'
#
loop_
_entity.id
_entity.type
_entity.pdbx_description
1 polymer ?
#
loop_
_entity_poly.entity_id
_entity_poly.type
_entity_poly.pdbx_seq_one_letter_code
_entity_poly.pdbx_strand_id
1 'polypeptide(L)'
;MEAASATTVPVGRLAKPEELANLAAYMCSNYASWMNGAVSFSTLTHLKHRANRKHPISFQIIDFDGGQQYLNHNSSFGAHLHEMKPKDWEQIENTIRQKTGKTKSKM
;
A
#
# COMPACT_ATOMS: atom_id res chain seq x y z
N MET A 1 18.83 13.51 1.70
CA MET A 1 17.56 13.10 2.34
C MET A 1 16.64 12.41 1.33
N GLU A 2 16.43 12.98 0.15
CA GLU A 2 15.61 12.41 -0.95
C GLU A 2 15.98 10.99 -1.40
N ALA A 3 17.28 10.70 -1.51
CA ALA A 3 17.77 9.38 -1.93
C ALA A 3 17.49 8.26 -0.91
N ALA A 4 17.44 8.59 0.39
CA ALA A 4 17.18 7.60 1.44
C ALA A 4 15.69 7.22 1.51
N SER A 5 14.79 8.17 1.21
CA SER A 5 13.36 7.92 1.11
C SER A 5 12.94 7.19 -0.16
N ALA A 6 13.74 7.26 -1.24
CA ALA A 6 13.45 6.51 -2.47
C ALA A 6 13.60 4.99 -2.29
N THR A 7 14.55 4.55 -1.45
CA THR A 7 14.81 3.12 -1.22
C THR A 7 13.71 2.43 -0.43
N THR A 8 13.02 3.14 0.45
CA THR A 8 11.98 2.57 1.33
C THR A 8 10.58 2.67 0.75
N VAL A 9 10.43 3.30 -0.42
CA VAL A 9 9.15 3.46 -1.13
C VAL A 9 9.19 2.63 -2.41
N PRO A 10 8.22 1.72 -2.66
CA PRO A 10 8.24 0.88 -3.86
C PRO A 10 8.25 1.67 -5.17
N VAL A 11 7.59 2.83 -5.19
CA VAL A 11 7.58 3.75 -6.34
C VAL A 11 8.98 4.34 -6.64
N GLY A 12 9.95 4.19 -5.73
CA GLY A 12 11.36 4.54 -5.98
C GLY A 12 11.64 6.05 -6.01
N ARG A 13 10.66 6.87 -5.61
CA ARG A 13 10.78 8.34 -5.50
C ARG A 13 9.77 8.88 -4.50
N LEU A 14 9.97 10.13 -4.11
CA LEU A 14 8.97 10.88 -3.36
C LEU A 14 7.85 11.38 -4.26
N ALA A 15 6.66 11.52 -3.66
CA ALA A 15 5.53 12.21 -4.28
C ALA A 15 5.80 13.71 -4.38
N LYS A 16 5.27 14.33 -5.43
CA LYS A 16 5.29 15.79 -5.61
C LYS A 16 3.99 16.39 -5.05
N PRO A 17 4.03 17.64 -4.53
CA PRO A 17 2.84 18.31 -4.01
C PRO A 17 1.67 18.37 -5.01
N GLU A 18 1.96 18.49 -6.31
CA GLU A 18 0.97 18.53 -7.37
C GLU A 18 0.20 17.20 -7.50
N GLU A 19 0.85 16.07 -7.22
CA GLU A 19 0.21 14.75 -7.28
C GLU A 19 -0.81 14.59 -6.15
N LEU A 20 -0.48 15.07 -4.96
CA LEU A 20 -1.41 15.11 -3.82
C LEU A 20 -2.56 16.10 -4.08
N ALA A 21 -2.25 17.28 -4.63
CA ALA A 21 -3.25 18.29 -4.97
C ALA A 21 -4.25 17.79 -6.02
N ASN A 22 -3.78 17.06 -7.04
CA ASN A 22 -4.64 16.44 -8.05
C ASN A 22 -5.58 15.39 -7.44
N LEU A 23 -5.06 14.54 -6.53
CA LEU A 23 -5.90 13.60 -5.80
C LEU A 23 -6.96 14.34 -4.98
N ALA A 24 -6.56 15.36 -4.23
CA ALA A 24 -7.50 16.17 -3.45
C ALA A 24 -8.56 16.83 -4.34
N ALA A 25 -8.17 17.39 -5.49
CA ALA A 25 -9.09 18.00 -6.44
C ALA A 25 -10.09 16.98 -7.01
N TYR A 26 -9.63 15.77 -7.36
CA TYR A 26 -10.51 14.68 -7.78
C TYR A 26 -11.52 14.31 -6.68
N MET A 27 -11.05 14.15 -5.44
CA MET A 27 -11.89 13.81 -4.29
C MET A 27 -12.95 14.87 -3.97
N CYS A 28 -12.65 16.14 -4.21
CA CYS A 28 -13.59 17.26 -4.03
C CYS A 28 -14.47 17.53 -5.25
N SER A 29 -14.27 16.81 -6.36
CA SER A 29 -15.05 16.99 -7.59
C SER A 29 -16.32 16.14 -7.62
N ASN A 30 -17.24 16.48 -8.51
CA ASN A 30 -18.45 15.67 -8.75
C ASN A 30 -18.14 14.28 -9.32
N TYR A 31 -16.91 14.04 -9.83
CA TYR A 31 -16.48 12.72 -10.29
C TYR A 31 -16.36 11.72 -9.13
N ALA A 32 -16.02 12.19 -7.93
CA ALA A 32 -15.95 11.38 -6.73
C ALA A 32 -17.27 11.38 -5.92
N SER A 33 -18.40 11.81 -6.53
CA SER A 33 -19.70 11.96 -5.83
C SER A 33 -20.24 10.69 -5.18
N TRP A 34 -19.81 9.51 -5.66
CA TRP A 34 -20.18 8.21 -5.08
C TRP A 34 -19.18 7.69 -4.04
N MET A 35 -18.05 8.37 -3.84
CA MET A 35 -17.05 8.06 -2.82
C MET A 35 -17.41 8.77 -1.50
N ASN A 36 -18.52 8.37 -0.88
CA ASN A 36 -18.91 8.95 0.40
C ASN A 36 -18.05 8.40 1.56
N GLY A 37 -17.59 9.29 2.44
CA GLY A 37 -16.72 8.96 3.58
C GLY A 37 -15.21 9.09 3.34
N ALA A 38 -14.78 9.60 2.19
CA ALA A 38 -13.38 9.59 1.75
C ALA A 38 -12.55 10.85 2.06
N VAL A 39 -13.15 11.88 2.67
CA VAL A 39 -12.48 13.17 2.92
C VAL A 39 -12.10 13.28 4.39
N SER A 40 -10.90 12.82 4.72
CA SER A 40 -10.19 13.23 5.94
C SER A 40 -8.70 13.33 5.63
N PHE A 41 -8.30 14.52 5.16
CA PHE A 41 -6.90 14.91 4.96
C PHE A 41 -6.15 14.72 6.30
N SER A 42 -5.21 13.79 6.38
CA SER A 42 -4.56 13.39 7.62
C SER A 42 -3.54 14.43 8.10
N THR A 43 -4.06 15.45 8.77
CA THR A 43 -3.31 16.23 9.78
C THR A 43 -4.06 16.25 11.11
N LEU A 44 -4.59 15.10 11.53
CA LEU A 44 -5.26 15.01 12.83
C LEU A 44 -4.97 13.68 13.54
N THR A 45 -3.82 13.61 14.20
CA THR A 45 -3.54 12.65 15.29
C THR A 45 -4.35 12.96 16.57
N HIS A 46 -5.45 13.72 16.51
CA HIS A 46 -6.17 14.22 17.71
C HIS A 46 -7.71 14.17 17.71
N LEU A 47 -8.38 13.40 16.84
CA LEU A 47 -9.83 13.19 16.95
C LEU A 47 -10.20 11.73 17.27
N LYS A 48 -9.83 11.26 18.47
CA LYS A 48 -10.35 10.00 19.05
C LYS A 48 -11.67 10.17 19.83
N HIS A 49 -12.33 11.33 19.78
CA HIS A 49 -13.61 11.56 20.48
C HIS A 49 -14.78 11.81 19.53
N ARG A 50 -15.38 10.74 18.99
CA ARG A 50 -16.79 10.78 18.56
C ARG A 50 -17.45 9.40 18.55
N ALA A 51 -17.51 8.78 19.72
CA ALA A 51 -18.23 7.54 19.97
C ALA A 51 -19.72 7.79 20.27
N ASN A 52 -20.52 8.26 19.30
CA ASN A 52 -22.00 8.15 19.39
C ASN A 52 -22.76 8.47 18.07
N ARG A 53 -22.46 7.78 16.97
CA ARG A 53 -23.34 7.78 15.79
C ARG A 53 -23.87 6.36 15.55
N LYS A 54 -25.20 6.20 15.58
CA LYS A 54 -25.94 4.93 15.41
C LYS A 54 -25.97 4.38 13.97
N HIS A 55 -25.20 4.95 13.06
CA HIS A 55 -25.06 4.44 11.69
C HIS A 55 -23.57 4.23 11.41
N PRO A 56 -23.17 3.07 10.85
CA PRO A 56 -21.79 2.86 10.43
C PRO A 56 -21.50 3.87 9.34
N ILE A 57 -20.75 4.91 9.67
CA ILE A 57 -20.20 5.81 8.66
C ILE A 57 -19.07 5.00 8.04
N SER A 58 -19.29 4.48 6.83
CA SER A 58 -18.22 3.92 6.02
C SER A 58 -17.25 5.05 5.71
N PHE A 59 -16.11 5.10 6.41
CA PHE A 59 -15.01 5.99 6.07
C PHE A 59 -14.13 5.27 5.06
N GLN A 60 -13.82 5.94 3.96
CA GLN A 60 -12.85 5.47 2.97
C GLN A 60 -11.52 6.16 3.27
N ILE A 61 -10.50 5.39 3.63
CA ILE A 61 -9.14 5.93 3.82
C ILE A 61 -8.36 5.66 2.54
N ILE A 62 -7.63 6.67 2.05
CA ILE A 62 -6.76 6.58 0.88
C ILE A 62 -5.33 6.89 1.35
N ASP A 63 -4.47 5.88 1.34
CA ASP A 63 -3.06 6.04 1.63
C ASP A 63 -2.33 6.46 0.33
N PHE A 64 -1.67 7.63 0.36
CA PHE A 64 -0.91 8.18 -0.77
C PHE A 64 0.59 8.23 -0.44
N ASP A 65 1.17 7.05 -0.24
CA ASP A 65 2.55 6.89 0.26
C ASP A 65 3.46 6.13 -0.72
N GLY A 66 2.99 5.91 -1.95
CA GLY A 66 3.72 5.14 -2.97
C GLY A 66 3.89 3.65 -2.62
N GLY A 67 3.10 3.12 -1.68
CA GLY A 67 3.14 1.73 -1.20
C GLY A 67 4.13 1.49 -0.05
N GLN A 68 4.62 2.56 0.57
CA GLN A 68 5.56 2.49 1.69
C GLN A 68 5.01 1.68 2.88
N GLN A 69 3.73 1.83 3.21
CA GLN A 69 3.06 1.13 4.30
C GLN A 69 3.13 -0.39 4.10
N TYR A 70 2.93 -0.87 2.88
CA TYR A 70 2.94 -2.30 2.59
C TYR A 70 4.36 -2.89 2.55
N LEU A 71 5.35 -2.13 2.08
CA LEU A 71 6.75 -2.59 2.10
C LEU A 71 7.35 -2.61 3.51
N ASN A 72 7.06 -1.58 4.31
CA ASN A 72 7.67 -1.39 5.64
C ASN A 72 6.76 -1.85 6.79
N HIS A 73 5.74 -2.66 6.50
CA HIS A 73 4.89 -3.25 7.53
C HIS A 73 5.69 -4.29 8.36
N ASN A 74 5.39 -4.40 9.66
CA ASN A 74 6.02 -5.36 10.59
C ASN A 74 5.81 -6.85 10.24
N SER A 75 5.17 -7.18 9.12
CA SER A 75 5.15 -8.53 8.57
C SER A 75 6.53 -8.90 8.03
N SER A 76 7.13 -9.92 8.64
CA SER A 76 8.54 -10.34 8.58
C SER A 76 9.18 -10.59 7.20
N PHE A 77 8.45 -10.48 6.11
CA PHE A 77 8.91 -10.88 4.78
C PHE A 77 8.99 -9.75 3.74
N GLY A 78 8.58 -8.51 4.08
CA GLY A 78 8.48 -7.39 3.13
C GLY A 78 9.74 -7.17 2.29
N ALA A 79 10.78 -6.55 2.85
CA ALA A 79 12.01 -6.26 2.10
C ALA A 79 12.75 -7.53 1.63
N HIS A 80 12.76 -8.58 2.45
CA HIS A 80 13.55 -9.78 2.18
C HIS A 80 13.14 -10.52 0.91
N LEU A 81 11.82 -10.63 0.64
CA LEU A 81 11.34 -11.28 -0.58
C LEU A 81 11.64 -10.47 -1.85
N HIS A 82 11.70 -9.14 -1.74
CA HIS A 82 12.02 -8.26 -2.86
C HIS A 82 13.51 -8.28 -3.25
N GLU A 83 14.39 -8.68 -2.33
CA GLU A 83 15.84 -8.84 -2.58
C GLU A 83 16.22 -10.23 -3.12
N MET A 84 15.33 -11.22 -3.02
CA MET A 84 15.61 -12.59 -3.49
C MET A 84 15.83 -12.64 -5.00
N LYS A 85 16.89 -13.36 -5.42
CA LYS A 85 17.20 -13.52 -6.84
C LYS A 85 16.24 -14.54 -7.47
N PRO A 86 16.00 -14.48 -8.79
CA PRO A 86 15.16 -15.46 -9.48
C PRO A 86 15.60 -16.92 -9.25
N LYS A 87 16.91 -17.15 -9.12
CA LYS A 87 17.48 -18.47 -8.82
C LYS A 87 17.05 -19.01 -7.46
N ASP A 88 16.95 -18.15 -6.45
CA ASP A 88 16.53 -18.53 -5.09
C ASP A 88 15.05 -18.96 -5.11
N TRP A 89 14.23 -18.23 -5.87
CA TRP A 89 12.83 -18.59 -6.13
C TRP A 89 12.68 -19.94 -6.83
N GLU A 90 13.48 -20.22 -7.86
CA GLU A 90 13.48 -21.52 -8.54
C GLU A 90 13.85 -22.65 -7.59
N GLN A 91 14.84 -22.46 -6.72
CA GLN A 91 15.25 -23.45 -5.73
C GLN A 91 14.13 -23.73 -4.70
N ILE A 92 13.48 -22.68 -4.20
CA ILE A 92 12.34 -22.80 -3.28
C ILE A 92 11.18 -23.54 -3.97
N GLU A 93 10.85 -23.16 -5.20
CA GLU A 93 9.79 -23.80 -6.00
C GLU A 93 10.08 -25.29 -6.20
N ASN A 94 11.30 -25.63 -6.62
CA ASN A 94 11.71 -27.02 -6.85
C ASN A 94 11.62 -27.86 -5.57
N THR A 95 12.03 -27.30 -4.42
CA THR A 95 11.95 -27.98 -3.11
C THR A 95 10.50 -28.25 -2.71
N ILE A 96 9.59 -27.29 -2.92
CA ILE A 96 8.16 -27.44 -2.61
C ILE A 96 7.51 -28.46 -3.54
N ARG A 97 7.85 -28.44 -4.83
CA ARG A 97 7.32 -29.38 -5.84
C ARG A 97 7.76 -30.82 -5.57
N GLN A 98 9.02 -31.02 -5.18
CA GLN A 98 9.51 -32.34 -4.75
C GLN A 98 8.71 -32.90 -3.58
N LYS A 99 8.32 -32.05 -2.62
CA LYS A 99 7.52 -32.47 -1.46
C LYS A 99 6.05 -32.72 -1.78
N THR A 100 5.48 -32.02 -2.75
CA THR A 100 4.04 -32.03 -3.05
C THR A 100 3.66 -32.91 -4.25
N GLY A 101 4.63 -33.38 -5.04
CA GLY A 101 4.39 -34.20 -6.23
C GLY A 101 3.73 -33.46 -7.39
N LYS A 102 3.60 -32.12 -7.32
CA LYS A 102 2.93 -31.31 -8.36
C LYS A 102 3.91 -30.87 -9.43
N THR A 103 3.66 -31.27 -10.68
CA THR A 103 4.42 -30.83 -11.85
C THR A 103 4.20 -29.34 -12.14
N LYS A 104 5.21 -28.70 -12.74
CA LYS A 104 5.15 -27.28 -13.13
C LYS A 104 4.15 -27.15 -14.29
N SER A 105 3.07 -26.39 -14.08
CA SER A 105 2.15 -26.06 -15.17
C SER A 105 2.91 -25.22 -16.18
N LYS A 106 2.84 -25.58 -17.46
CA LYS A 106 3.25 -24.67 -18.53
C LYS A 106 2.30 -23.48 -18.48
N MET A 107 2.86 -22.30 -18.26
CA MET A 107 2.20 -21.02 -18.52
C MET A 107 2.50 -20.62 -19.96
#